data_AF-A0AAJ6E9X8-F1
#
_entry.id   AF-A0AAJ6E9X8-F1
#
_cell.length_a   1.000
_cell.length_b   1.000
_cell.length_c   1.000
_cell.angle_alpha   90.00
_cell.angle_beta   90.00
_cell.angle_gamma   90.00
#
_symmetry.space_group_name_H-M   'P 1'
#
loop_
_entity.id
_entity.type
_entity.pdbx_description
1 polymer ?
#
loop_
_entity_poly.entity_id
_entity_poly.type
_entity_poly.pdbx_seq_one_letter_code
_entity_poly.pdbx_strand_id
1 'polypeptide(L)' 'MAGVSANNSEQIDRRTSRAICDAVGERLRQNLRPEPRLTSHLEHLLDELKKRDREDSSH' A
#
# COMPACT_ATOMS: atom_id res chain seq x y z
N MET A 1 34.96 -13.92 19.15
CA MET A 1 34.50 -12.64 18.57
C MET A 1 33.00 -12.76 18.31
N ALA A 2 32.19 -12.54 19.35
CA ALA A 2 30.73 -12.59 19.22
C ALA A 2 30.24 -11.32 18.53
N GLY A 3 29.33 -11.48 17.58
CA GLY A 3 28.85 -10.41 16.70
C GLY A 3 28.34 -9.19 17.47
N VAL A 4 28.68 -8.02 16.94
CA VAL A 4 27.99 -6.76 17.22
C VAL A 4 26.58 -6.90 16.65
N SER A 5 25.70 -7.57 17.37
CA SER A 5 24.27 -7.45 17.15
C SER A 5 23.91 -6.01 17.49
N ALA A 6 23.40 -5.30 16.48
CA ALA A 6 22.99 -3.91 16.52
C ALA A 6 22.12 -3.58 17.74
N ASN A 7 22.73 -3.11 18.82
CA ASN A 7 22.03 -2.55 19.97
C ASN A 7 21.85 -1.03 19.87
N ASN A 8 22.05 -0.46 18.67
CA ASN A 8 21.80 0.95 18.38
C ASN A 8 20.31 1.27 18.15
N SER A 9 19.41 0.44 18.68
CA SER A 9 18.00 0.78 18.75
C SER A 9 17.84 1.82 19.86
N GLU A 10 18.10 3.09 19.57
CA GLU A 10 17.52 4.17 20.37
C GLU A 10 16.03 3.83 20.56
N GLN A 11 15.63 3.65 21.82
CA GLN A 11 14.25 3.29 22.13
C GLN A 11 13.37 4.50 21.80
N ILE A 12 12.80 4.49 20.61
CA ILE A 12 11.80 5.47 20.21
C ILE A 12 10.56 5.22 21.06
N ASP A 13 10.18 6.20 21.87
CA ASP A 13 8.98 6.08 22.67
C ASP A 13 7.72 5.98 21.78
N ARG A 14 6.64 5.44 22.34
CA ARG A 14 5.40 5.19 21.60
C ARG A 14 4.81 6.46 20.98
N ARG A 15 4.94 7.61 21.64
CA ARG A 15 4.40 8.89 21.14
C ARG A 15 5.19 9.35 19.93
N THR A 16 6.52 9.26 19.99
CA THR A 16 7.38 9.61 18.85
C THR A 16 7.16 8.69 17.67
N SER A 17 7.07 7.37 17.90
CA SER A 17 6.74 6.40 16.85
C SER A 17 5.41 6.72 16.17
N ARG A 18 4.38 7.07 16.95
CA ARG A 18 3.07 7.44 16.41
C ARG A 18 3.15 8.73 15.58
N ALA A 19 3.84 9.74 16.07
CA ALA A 19 4.01 11.01 15.34
C ALA A 19 4.72 10.80 13.98
N ILE A 20 5.72 9.91 13.93
CA ILE A 20 6.39 9.53 12.68
C ILE A 20 5.40 8.86 11.74
N CYS A 21 4.66 7.85 12.19
CA CYS A 21 3.66 7.15 11.38
C CYS A 21 2.60 8.11 10.84
N ASP A 22 2.10 9.02 11.67
CA ASP A 22 1.09 10.00 11.28
C ASP A 22 1.65 10.95 10.19
N ALA A 23 2.87 11.48 10.39
CA ALA A 23 3.52 12.37 9.42
C ALA A 23 3.85 11.66 8.09
N VAL A 24 4.35 10.43 8.14
CA VAL A 24 4.60 9.60 6.96
C VAL A 24 3.29 9.30 6.23
N GLY A 25 2.23 8.92 6.96
CA GLY A 25 0.93 8.64 6.39
C GLY A 25 0.28 9.85 5.72
N GLU A 26 0.42 11.05 6.28
CA GLU A 26 0.01 12.30 5.62
C GLU A 26 0.82 12.56 4.35
N ARG A 27 2.15 12.43 4.41
CA ARG A 27 3.01 12.66 3.25
C ARG A 27 2.72 11.66 2.12
N LEU A 28 2.48 10.39 2.44
CA LEU A 28 2.11 9.37 1.45
C LEU A 28 0.79 9.72 0.78
N ARG A 29 -0.23 10.16 1.53
CA ARG A 29 -1.53 10.57 0.95
C ARG A 29 -1.43 11.78 0.03
N GLN A 30 -0.55 12.72 0.36
CA GLN A 30 -0.32 13.90 -0.47
C GLN A 30 0.38 13.54 -1.80
N ASN A 31 1.37 12.65 -1.77
CA ASN A 31 2.19 12.33 -2.94
C ASN A 31 1.62 11.19 -3.80
N LEU A 32 1.07 10.16 -3.17
CA LEU A 32 0.49 8.98 -3.82
C LEU A 32 -1.02 9.13 -4.00
N ARG A 33 -1.48 10.36 -4.26
CA ARG A 33 -2.92 10.68 -4.31
C ARG A 33 -3.61 9.59 -5.14
N PRO A 34 -4.49 8.76 -4.53
CA PRO A 34 -5.04 7.60 -5.21
C PRO A 34 -5.75 8.13 -6.45
N GLU A 35 -5.25 7.71 -7.61
CA GLU A 35 -5.75 8.19 -8.88
C GLU A 35 -7.21 7.76 -8.94
N PRO A 36 -8.17 8.71 -8.92
CA PRO A 36 -9.58 8.38 -8.69
C PRO A 36 -10.18 7.59 -9.86
N ARG A 37 -9.44 7.47 -10.96
CA ARG A 37 -9.77 6.66 -12.13
C ARG A 37 -8.65 5.68 -12.38
N LEU A 38 -9.04 4.42 -12.55
CA LEU A 38 -8.16 3.41 -13.11
C LEU A 38 -7.71 3.89 -14.49
N THR A 39 -6.47 3.58 -14.86
CA THR A 39 -6.04 3.82 -16.24
C THR A 39 -6.97 3.07 -17.17
N SER A 40 -7.29 3.64 -18.34
CA SER A 40 -8.26 3.06 -19.29
C SER A 40 -7.92 1.61 -19.67
N HIS A 41 -6.64 1.25 -19.61
CA HIS A 41 -6.18 -0.12 -19.80
C HIS A 41 -6.61 -1.07 -18.66
N LEU A 42 -6.50 -0.65 -17.40
CA LEU A 42 -6.97 -1.44 -16.26
C LEU A 42 -8.49 -1.57 -16.23
N GLU A 43 -9.23 -0.53 -16.60
CA GLU A 43 -10.69 -0.59 -16.75
C GLU A 43 -11.09 -1.65 -17.77
N HIS A 44 -10.46 -1.63 -18.95
CA HIS A 44 -10.70 -2.62 -20.00
C HIS A 44 -10.38 -4.06 -19.54
N LEU A 45 -9.27 -4.27 -18.83
CA LEU A 45 -8.92 -5.60 -18.32
C LEU A 45 -9.93 -6.11 -17.28
N LEU A 46 -10.44 -5.25 -16.40
CA LEU A 46 -11.45 -5.62 -15.41
C LEU A 46 -12.79 -5.95 -16.05
N ASP A 47 -13.17 -5.23 -17.10
CA ASP A 47 -14.41 -5.51 -17.82
C ASP A 47 -14.33 -6.84 -18.58
N GLU A 48 -13.20 -7.14 -19.22
CA GLU A 48 -12.93 -8.44 -19.83
C GLU A 48 -12.95 -9.59 -18.80
N LEU A 49 -12.37 -9.37 -17.61
CA LEU A 49 -12.40 -10.36 -16.54
C LEU A 49 -13.84 -10.66 -16.09
N LYS A 50 -14.64 -9.62 -15.83
CA LYS A 50 -16.05 -9.77 -15.41
C LYS A 50 -16.88 -10.45 -16.49
N LYS A 51 -16.59 -10.18 -17.76
CA LYS A 51 -17.30 -10.81 -18.88
C LYS A 51 -17.06 -12.33 -18.89
N ARG A 52 -15.81 -12.76 -18.75
CA ARG A 52 -15.46 -14.19 -18.70
C ARG A 52 -16.11 -14.90 -17.52
N ASP A 53 -16.09 -14.28 -16.35
CA ASP A 53 -16.70 -14.86 -15.13
C ASP A 53 -18.22 -15.07 -15.29
N ARG A 54 -18.91 -14.17 -16.00
CA ARG A 54 -20.33 -14.32 -16.35
C ARG A 54 -20.58 -15.42 -17.39
N GLU A 55 -19.66 -15.56 -18.34
CA GLU A 55 -19.74 -16.59 -19.39
C GLU A 55 -19.44 -17.99 -18.82
N ASP A 56 -18.48 -18.12 -17.90
CA ASP A 56 -18.15 -19.36 -17.18
C ASP A 56 -19.27 -19.81 -16.24
N SER A 57 -19.93 -18.87 -15.55
CA SER A 57 -21.06 -19.16 -14.65
C SER A 57 -22.39 -19.48 -15.36
N SER A 58 -22.43 -19.36 -16.68
CA SER A 58 -23.60 -19.66 -17.51
C SER A 58 -23.51 -21.01 -18.25
N HIS A 59 -22.49 -21.82 -17.94
CA HIS A 59 -22.32 -23.19 -18.45
C HIS A 59 -22.53 -24.22 -17.34
#